data_AF-A0A9N9CEQ8-F1
#
_entry.id   AF-A0A9N9CEQ8-F1
#
_cell.length_a   1.000
_cell.length_b   1.000
_cell.length_c   1.000
_cell.angle_alpha   90.00
_cell.angle_beta   90.00
_cell.angle_gamma   90.00
#
_symmetry.space_group_name_H-M   'P 1'
#
loop_
_entity.id
_entity.type
_entity.pdbx_description
1 polymer ?
#
loop_
_entity_poly.entity_id
_entity_poly.type
_entity_poly.pdbx_seq_one_letter_code
_entity_poly.pdbx_strand_id
1 'polypeptide(L)'
;MSTTVRQEFNRVFLNSAKTEKEFGDLLTYISNNPDKIPDLEDSLNYGNDNVKATYLRNILTEPPNKRVKIDDRLNKFWRVLKDASCGEFLVLSENTRFLGKKNGPSTVFIRKCYLDLQVVVFKRNKIRITGNPGIGKTYFGYYLLYLLALQNTIVYDNANEAKLIVFDGENATKSDDIEPYLRDPNVWYIVDGKEPSDVNAKTILICSPNKSTLINILEAVYLFIRCGGISRFVLEKANDITHQNRLEEAISCIKEIIFDFIGESVIGIDEISHTIAHIYLDQGGKEPYTQVTVRFASDYLKQRVIDQYEARIREKLVAQIRAGIGSSLLDPYLNRNYKDSNAVVNLSLQNEILKFNKNSIDSIESQKYYQPKKKNFPSVDSIIASNRVFQMTISKNHPINLTGLNLLCDKLGGKSVKGFIYYYFVVPAYLYDDFKMQRFDVKNTPDWINKRVFQYALKIEL
;
A
#
# COMPACT_ATOMS: atom_id res chain seq x y z
N MET A 1 23.99 -39.48 33.11
CA MET A 1 25.43 -39.30 33.42
C MET A 1 26.11 -40.64 33.25
N SER A 2 27.18 -40.69 32.48
CA SER A 2 28.06 -41.86 32.39
C SER A 2 28.55 -42.25 33.79
N THR A 3 28.45 -43.53 34.12
CA THR A 3 28.80 -44.09 35.44
C THR A 3 30.28 -43.87 35.77
N THR A 4 31.12 -43.78 34.73
CA THR A 4 32.58 -43.63 34.80
C THR A 4 33.00 -42.28 35.38
N VAL A 5 32.33 -41.21 34.94
CA VAL A 5 32.60 -39.83 35.38
C VAL A 5 32.34 -39.69 36.87
N ARG A 6 31.17 -40.17 37.33
CA ARG A 6 30.78 -40.10 38.75
C ARG A 6 31.71 -40.91 39.65
N GLN A 7 32.23 -42.04 39.15
CA GLN A 7 33.17 -42.89 39.90
C GLN A 7 34.55 -42.22 40.07
N GLU A 8 35.12 -41.67 38.99
CA GLU A 8 36.40 -40.95 39.08
C GLU A 8 36.28 -39.66 39.90
N PHE A 9 35.14 -38.95 39.82
CA PHE A 9 34.88 -37.78 40.67
C PHE A 9 34.84 -38.13 42.15
N ASN A 10 34.10 -39.18 42.52
CA ASN A 10 34.04 -39.63 43.92
C ASN A 10 35.44 -40.05 44.41
N ARG A 11 36.20 -40.79 43.58
CA ARG A 11 37.55 -41.24 43.92
C ARG A 11 38.52 -40.07 44.14
N VAL A 12 38.52 -39.07 43.27
CA VAL A 12 39.47 -37.93 43.32
C VAL A 12 39.13 -36.96 44.45
N PHE A 13 37.84 -36.74 44.77
CA PHE A 13 37.42 -35.74 45.77
C PHE A 13 37.22 -36.27 47.19
N LEU A 14 37.09 -37.59 47.40
CA LEU A 14 37.02 -38.18 48.75
C LEU A 14 38.33 -37.99 49.55
N ASN A 15 39.45 -37.77 48.87
CA ASN A 15 40.78 -37.68 49.50
C ASN A 15 41.24 -36.24 49.80
N SER A 16 40.45 -35.21 49.48
CA SER A 16 40.79 -33.81 49.78
C SER A 16 39.75 -33.19 50.70
N ALA A 17 40.16 -32.79 51.91
CA ALA A 17 39.29 -32.09 52.85
C ALA A 17 38.80 -30.75 52.27
N LYS A 18 37.46 -30.58 52.15
CA LYS A 18 36.65 -29.50 51.50
C LYS A 18 36.24 -29.85 50.06
N THR A 19 34.97 -29.73 49.61
CA THR A 19 33.68 -29.33 50.23
C THR A 19 32.55 -29.89 49.35
N GLU A 20 31.46 -30.43 49.90
CA GLU A 20 30.26 -30.90 49.15
C GLU A 20 29.72 -29.88 48.13
N LYS A 21 29.97 -28.60 48.40
CA LYS A 21 29.68 -27.48 47.50
C LYS A 21 30.42 -27.56 46.16
N GLU A 22 31.71 -27.88 46.15
CA GLU A 22 32.50 -28.01 44.91
C GLU A 22 31.96 -29.16 44.05
N PHE A 23 31.57 -30.25 44.71
CA PHE A 23 30.94 -31.39 44.06
C PHE A 23 29.56 -31.04 43.47
N GLY A 24 28.73 -30.31 44.24
CA GLY A 24 27.46 -29.78 43.75
C GLY A 24 27.62 -28.82 42.57
N ASP A 25 28.64 -27.96 42.60
CA ASP A 25 28.95 -27.02 41.53
C ASP A 25 29.44 -27.74 40.26
N LEU A 26 30.24 -28.80 40.40
CA LEU A 26 30.66 -29.67 39.28
C LEU A 26 29.49 -30.43 38.67
N LEU A 27 28.61 -31.02 39.48
CA LEU A 27 27.40 -31.68 38.98
C LEU A 27 26.51 -30.71 38.21
N THR A 28 26.41 -29.47 38.70
CA THR A 28 25.68 -28.38 38.04
C THR A 28 26.37 -28.00 36.72
N TYR A 29 27.70 -27.91 36.68
CA TYR A 29 28.46 -27.65 35.46
C TYR A 29 28.21 -28.72 34.40
N ILE A 30 28.34 -30.00 34.76
CA ILE A 30 28.17 -31.12 33.83
C ILE A 30 26.72 -31.17 33.31
N SER A 31 25.75 -30.96 34.19
CA SER A 31 24.33 -30.92 33.79
C SER A 31 24.02 -29.79 32.78
N ASN A 32 24.78 -28.70 32.83
CA ASN A 32 24.64 -27.56 31.93
C ASN A 32 25.51 -27.64 30.66
N ASN A 33 26.47 -28.58 30.58
CA ASN A 33 27.42 -28.71 29.46
C ASN A 33 27.57 -30.19 29.05
N PRO A 34 26.51 -30.88 28.57
CA PRO A 34 26.54 -32.30 28.27
C PRO A 34 27.47 -32.65 27.07
N ASP A 35 27.67 -31.68 26.17
CA ASP A 35 28.57 -31.74 25.01
C ASP A 35 30.04 -31.84 25.40
N LYS A 36 30.42 -31.34 26.59
CA LYS A 36 31.80 -31.39 27.10
C LYS A 36 32.11 -32.66 27.89
N ILE A 37 31.13 -33.54 28.10
CA ILE A 37 31.32 -34.79 28.85
C ILE A 37 32.38 -35.69 28.20
N PRO A 38 32.41 -35.91 26.87
CA PRO A 38 33.43 -36.74 26.23
C PRO A 38 34.85 -36.19 26.43
N ASP A 39 35.03 -34.87 26.30
CA ASP A 39 36.34 -34.22 26.48
C ASP A 39 36.81 -34.28 27.95
N LEU A 40 35.87 -34.16 28.90
CA LEU A 40 36.12 -34.33 30.33
C LEU A 40 36.52 -35.77 30.64
N GLU A 41 35.81 -36.75 30.08
CA GLU A 41 36.12 -38.17 30.24
C GLU A 41 37.51 -38.50 29.71
N ASP A 42 37.85 -37.99 28.52
CA ASP A 42 39.18 -38.20 27.93
C ASP A 42 40.27 -37.52 28.76
N SER A 43 40.07 -36.25 29.15
CA SER A 43 41.04 -35.49 29.95
C SER A 43 41.30 -36.13 31.32
N LEU A 44 40.28 -36.72 31.94
CA LEU A 44 40.39 -37.40 33.24
C LEU A 44 41.10 -38.76 33.15
N ASN A 45 41.38 -39.29 31.95
CA ASN A 45 42.22 -40.47 31.79
C ASN A 45 43.72 -40.17 32.02
N TYR A 46 44.12 -38.90 32.03
CA TYR A 46 45.52 -38.48 32.14
C TYR A 46 45.83 -37.83 33.50
N GLY A 47 47.08 -37.99 33.96
CA GLY A 47 47.59 -37.37 35.19
C GLY A 47 47.25 -38.11 36.49
N ASN A 48 47.88 -37.68 37.59
CA ASN A 48 47.62 -38.20 38.93
C ASN A 48 46.42 -37.49 39.59
N ASP A 49 45.90 -38.05 40.68
CA ASP A 49 44.68 -37.54 41.34
C ASP A 49 44.77 -36.05 41.72
N ASN A 50 45.97 -35.54 42.03
CA ASN A 50 46.17 -34.13 42.35
C ASN A 50 46.06 -33.22 41.11
N VAL A 51 46.60 -33.67 39.96
CA VAL A 51 46.44 -32.99 38.67
C VAL A 51 44.98 -33.00 38.23
N LYS A 52 44.30 -34.14 38.38
CA LYS A 52 42.86 -34.26 38.10
C LYS A 52 42.03 -33.31 38.99
N ALA A 53 42.31 -33.27 40.28
CA ALA A 53 41.62 -32.38 41.22
C ALA A 53 41.84 -30.89 40.88
N THR A 54 43.07 -30.49 40.53
CA THR A 54 43.37 -29.11 40.11
C THR A 54 42.68 -28.76 38.79
N TYR A 55 42.68 -29.66 37.81
CA TYR A 55 41.96 -29.47 36.55
C TYR A 55 40.46 -29.22 36.78
N LEU A 56 39.84 -30.06 37.62
CA LEU A 56 38.41 -29.94 37.97
C LEU A 56 38.11 -28.65 38.74
N ARG A 57 39.00 -28.21 39.63
CA ARG A 57 38.86 -26.90 40.30
C ARG A 57 39.06 -25.72 39.37
N ASN A 58 39.93 -25.83 38.36
CA ASN A 58 40.13 -24.79 37.36
C ASN A 58 38.89 -24.58 36.48
N ILE A 59 38.12 -25.65 36.22
CA ILE A 59 36.82 -25.54 35.55
C ILE A 59 35.82 -24.75 36.41
N LEU A 60 35.93 -24.83 37.74
CA LEU A 60 35.07 -24.10 38.68
C LEU A 60 35.51 -22.65 38.94
N THR A 61 36.79 -22.31 38.78
CA THR A 61 37.35 -20.96 39.03
C THR A 61 37.26 -20.02 37.82
N GLU A 62 36.76 -20.47 36.68
CA GLU A 62 36.44 -19.57 35.58
C GLU A 62 35.36 -18.55 36.02
N PRO A 63 35.58 -17.23 35.79
CA PRO A 63 34.70 -16.18 36.32
C PRO A 63 33.25 -16.33 35.81
N PRO A 64 32.23 -15.96 36.60
CA PRO A 64 30.82 -16.09 36.23
C PRO A 64 30.44 -15.35 34.94
N ASN A 65 31.28 -14.42 34.48
CA ASN A 65 31.14 -13.72 33.19
C ASN A 65 31.50 -14.57 31.95
N LYS A 66 31.98 -15.82 32.14
CA LYS A 66 32.09 -16.85 31.09
C LYS A 66 31.14 -18.03 31.31
N ARG A 67 30.21 -17.95 32.26
CA ARG A 67 28.97 -18.75 32.18
C ARG A 67 28.10 -18.14 31.08
N VAL A 68 28.52 -18.33 29.83
CA VAL A 68 27.59 -18.29 28.72
C VAL A 68 26.58 -19.38 29.07
N LYS A 69 25.41 -18.99 29.58
CA LYS A 69 24.21 -19.75 29.25
C LYS A 69 24.29 -19.87 27.75
N ILE A 70 24.69 -21.02 27.23
CA ILE A 70 24.49 -21.32 25.82
C ILE A 70 22.99 -21.16 25.67
N ASP A 71 22.59 -20.02 25.11
CA ASP A 71 21.21 -19.76 24.77
C ASP A 71 20.94 -20.68 23.59
N ASP A 72 20.80 -21.98 23.90
CA ASP A 72 20.56 -23.06 22.95
C ASP A 72 19.26 -22.83 22.18
N ARG A 73 18.48 -21.81 22.55
CA ARG A 73 17.36 -21.29 21.77
C ARG A 73 17.71 -21.03 20.30
N LEU A 74 18.94 -20.60 19.99
CA LEU A 74 19.32 -20.31 18.61
C LEU A 74 19.55 -21.60 17.80
N ASN A 75 20.32 -22.55 18.34
CA ASN A 75 20.51 -23.87 17.73
C ASN A 75 19.20 -24.68 17.70
N LYS A 76 18.41 -24.61 18.77
CA LYS A 76 17.05 -25.16 18.83
C LYS A 76 16.17 -24.56 17.73
N PHE A 77 16.17 -23.23 17.59
CA PHE A 77 15.48 -22.56 16.49
C PHE A 77 15.92 -23.09 15.13
N TRP A 78 17.22 -23.19 14.89
CA TRP A 78 17.73 -23.63 13.60
C TRP A 78 17.31 -25.05 13.24
N ARG A 79 17.43 -25.97 14.20
CA ARG A 79 16.96 -27.35 14.05
C ARG A 79 15.45 -27.43 13.82
N VAL A 80 14.65 -26.76 14.65
CA VAL A 80 13.19 -26.75 14.52
C VAL A 80 12.73 -26.08 13.22
N LEU A 81 13.47 -25.09 12.71
CA LEU A 81 13.14 -24.41 11.47
C LEU A 81 13.20 -25.36 10.27
N LYS A 82 14.22 -26.23 10.19
CA LYS A 82 14.38 -27.19 9.08
C LYS A 82 13.22 -28.18 9.00
N ASP A 83 12.69 -28.58 10.15
CA ASP A 83 11.56 -29.52 10.26
C ASP A 83 10.20 -28.81 10.39
N ALA A 84 10.16 -27.48 10.22
CA ALA A 84 8.94 -26.71 10.43
C ALA A 84 7.87 -27.03 9.38
N SER A 85 6.63 -27.17 9.85
CA SER A 85 5.47 -27.31 8.96
C SER A 85 5.20 -25.98 8.26
N CYS A 86 5.11 -26.02 6.93
CA CYS A 86 4.86 -24.86 6.09
C CYS A 86 3.66 -25.13 5.16
N GLY A 87 2.52 -24.55 5.53
CA GLY A 87 1.32 -24.47 4.69
C GLY A 87 0.90 -23.01 4.51
N GLU A 88 -0.33 -22.68 4.91
CA GLU A 88 -0.76 -21.28 5.04
C GLU A 88 0.02 -20.52 6.14
N PHE A 89 0.55 -21.27 7.11
CA PHE A 89 1.41 -20.77 8.17
C PHE A 89 2.69 -21.59 8.21
N LEU A 90 3.81 -20.92 8.48
CA LEU A 90 5.07 -21.52 8.89
C LEU A 90 5.10 -21.53 10.42
N VAL A 91 5.06 -22.71 11.01
CA VAL A 91 4.90 -22.90 12.46
C VAL A 91 6.11 -23.60 13.04
N LEU A 92 6.75 -22.97 14.03
CA LEU A 92 7.82 -23.58 14.81
C LEU A 92 7.24 -24.41 15.96
N SER A 93 7.75 -25.63 16.13
CA SER A 93 7.36 -26.54 17.20
C SER A 93 8.08 -26.22 18.53
N GLU A 94 7.75 -26.99 19.58
CA GLU A 94 8.45 -26.99 20.86
C GLU A 94 8.59 -25.62 21.57
N ASN A 95 7.58 -24.76 21.40
CA ASN A 95 7.57 -23.38 21.93
C ASN A 95 8.80 -22.58 21.48
N THR A 96 9.30 -22.88 20.29
CA THR A 96 10.47 -22.24 19.70
C THR A 96 10.07 -20.97 18.99
N ARG A 97 10.97 -19.99 18.96
CA ARG A 97 10.72 -18.66 18.39
C ARG A 97 11.80 -18.31 17.40
N PHE A 98 11.43 -17.54 16.39
CA PHE A 98 12.34 -17.15 15.32
C PHE A 98 13.61 -16.49 15.87
N LEU A 99 14.77 -16.91 15.32
CA LEU A 99 16.10 -16.47 15.73
C LEU A 99 16.42 -16.70 17.23
N GLY A 100 15.71 -17.62 17.90
CA GLY A 100 15.88 -17.87 19.34
C GLY A 100 15.41 -16.73 20.26
N LYS A 101 14.69 -15.73 19.73
CA LYS A 101 14.30 -14.53 20.49
C LYS A 101 13.18 -14.84 21.48
N LYS A 102 13.33 -14.42 22.75
CA LYS A 102 12.31 -14.59 23.80
C LYS A 102 10.93 -14.06 23.41
N ASN A 103 10.90 -12.88 22.77
CA ASN A 103 9.67 -12.22 22.31
C ASN A 103 9.48 -12.36 20.79
N GLY A 104 10.21 -13.26 20.14
CA GLY A 104 10.07 -13.54 18.70
C GLY A 104 8.75 -14.23 18.39
N PRO A 105 8.27 -14.17 17.13
CA PRO A 105 7.13 -14.96 16.71
C PRO A 105 7.48 -16.45 16.77
N SER A 106 6.48 -17.31 17.01
CA SER A 106 6.57 -18.77 16.81
C SER A 106 5.89 -19.22 15.50
N THR A 107 5.10 -18.33 14.89
CA THR A 107 4.31 -18.60 13.70
C THR A 107 4.38 -17.41 12.74
N VAL A 108 4.48 -17.69 11.44
CA VAL A 108 4.49 -16.70 10.36
C VAL A 108 3.41 -17.05 9.35
N PHE A 109 2.57 -16.08 8.97
CA PHE A 109 1.57 -16.26 7.92
C PHE A 109 2.23 -16.15 6.54
N ILE A 110 2.04 -17.17 5.70
CA ILE A 110 2.58 -17.23 4.34
C ILE A 110 1.59 -16.57 3.39
N ARG A 111 1.92 -15.34 2.98
CA ARG A 111 1.08 -14.57 2.06
C ARG A 111 1.22 -15.14 0.66
N LYS A 112 0.17 -15.04 -0.16
CA LYS A 112 0.20 -15.46 -1.57
C LYS A 112 1.42 -14.89 -2.32
N CYS A 113 1.73 -13.61 -2.12
CA CYS A 113 2.89 -12.96 -2.77
C CYS A 113 4.26 -13.52 -2.36
N TYR A 114 4.39 -14.28 -1.28
CA TYR A 114 5.66 -14.93 -0.91
C TYR A 114 6.05 -16.00 -1.92
N LEU A 115 5.05 -16.73 -2.45
CA LEU A 115 5.25 -17.79 -3.43
C LEU A 115 5.73 -17.23 -4.78
N ASP A 116 5.28 -16.03 -5.14
CA ASP A 116 5.70 -15.34 -6.36
C ASP A 116 7.10 -14.70 -6.17
N LEU A 117 7.30 -14.02 -5.03
CA LEU A 117 8.53 -13.28 -4.77
C LEU A 117 9.75 -14.19 -4.56
N GLN A 118 9.59 -15.37 -3.95
CA GLN A 118 10.71 -16.31 -3.75
C GLN A 118 11.35 -16.71 -5.08
N VAL A 119 10.56 -16.85 -6.16
CA VAL A 119 11.05 -17.24 -7.49
C VAL A 119 11.95 -16.15 -8.05
N VAL A 120 11.63 -14.89 -7.81
CA VAL A 120 12.44 -13.75 -8.24
C VAL A 120 13.70 -13.63 -7.40
N VAL A 121 13.58 -13.81 -6.07
CA VAL A 121 14.71 -13.74 -5.12
C VAL A 121 15.79 -14.76 -5.48
N PHE A 122 15.42 -16.02 -5.71
CA PHE A 122 16.41 -17.08 -5.96
C PHE A 122 17.03 -17.06 -7.37
N LYS A 123 16.52 -16.24 -8.29
CA LYS A 123 17.09 -16.06 -9.64
C LYS A 123 18.21 -15.00 -9.69
N ARG A 124 18.46 -14.27 -8.61
CA ARG A 124 19.41 -13.14 -8.58
C ARG A 124 20.45 -13.34 -7.48
N ASN A 125 21.70 -12.98 -7.75
CA ASN A 125 22.76 -13.04 -6.74
C ASN A 125 22.70 -11.86 -5.75
N LYS A 126 22.21 -10.69 -6.17
CA LYS A 126 22.04 -9.53 -5.29
C LYS A 126 20.63 -8.99 -5.50
N ILE A 127 19.83 -8.93 -4.44
CA ILE A 127 18.46 -8.42 -4.49
C ILE A 127 18.14 -7.56 -3.28
N ARG A 128 17.34 -6.51 -3.51
CA ARG A 128 16.82 -5.61 -2.48
C ARG A 128 15.31 -5.79 -2.36
N ILE A 129 14.86 -6.22 -1.19
CA ILE A 129 13.46 -6.30 -0.80
C ILE A 129 13.14 -5.04 0.00
N THR A 130 12.33 -4.16 -0.58
CA THR A 130 11.92 -2.90 0.03
C THR A 130 10.40 -2.77 0.11
N GLY A 131 9.93 -1.78 0.85
CA GLY A 131 8.52 -1.50 1.07
C GLY A 131 8.27 -0.75 2.36
N ASN A 132 7.05 -0.27 2.55
CA ASN A 132 6.69 0.58 3.69
C ASN A 132 7.00 -0.09 5.04
N PRO A 133 7.40 0.68 6.09
CA PRO A 133 7.55 0.16 7.44
C PRO A 133 6.31 -0.62 7.89
N GLY A 134 6.50 -1.73 8.62
CA GLY A 134 5.39 -2.52 9.14
C GLY A 134 4.67 -3.44 8.14
N ILE A 135 4.95 -3.36 6.83
CA ILE A 135 4.24 -4.19 5.83
C ILE A 135 4.52 -5.70 5.95
N GLY A 136 5.54 -6.11 6.71
CA GLY A 136 5.89 -7.51 6.96
C GLY A 136 7.14 -8.04 6.25
N LYS A 137 8.08 -7.17 5.88
CA LYS A 137 9.32 -7.54 5.16
C LYS A 137 10.20 -8.51 5.94
N THR A 138 10.42 -8.24 7.24
CA THR A 138 11.18 -9.12 8.14
C THR A 138 10.59 -10.53 8.20
N TYR A 139 9.26 -10.65 8.18
CA TYR A 139 8.57 -11.95 8.16
C TYR A 139 8.73 -12.69 6.83
N PHE A 140 8.82 -11.97 5.71
CA PHE A 140 9.22 -12.57 4.44
C PHE A 140 10.67 -13.05 4.49
N GLY A 141 11.55 -12.30 5.16
CA GLY A 141 12.93 -12.73 5.46
C GLY A 141 13.00 -14.05 6.24
N TYR A 142 12.13 -14.22 7.24
CA TYR A 142 12.02 -15.49 7.96
C TYR A 142 11.55 -16.65 7.09
N TYR A 143 10.63 -16.40 6.16
CA TYR A 143 10.22 -17.40 5.18
C TYR A 143 11.36 -17.75 4.21
N LEU A 144 12.12 -16.77 3.71
CA LEU A 144 13.30 -17.03 2.88
C LEU A 144 14.38 -17.81 3.64
N LEU A 145 14.61 -17.47 4.92
CA LEU A 145 15.51 -18.20 5.80
C LEU A 145 15.10 -19.67 5.93
N TYR A 146 13.80 -19.94 6.10
CA TYR A 146 13.25 -21.30 6.12
C TYR A 146 13.57 -22.07 4.83
N LEU A 147 13.29 -21.47 3.66
CA LEU A 147 13.53 -22.13 2.37
C LEU A 147 15.01 -22.44 2.13
N LEU A 148 15.91 -21.59 2.63
CA LEU A 148 17.35 -21.76 2.46
C LEU A 148 17.96 -22.77 3.45
N ALA A 149 17.28 -23.05 4.57
CA ALA A 149 17.85 -23.73 5.72
C ALA A 149 18.33 -25.18 5.49
N LEU A 150 17.84 -25.83 4.44
CA LEU A 150 18.13 -27.24 4.18
C LEU A 150 19.44 -27.47 3.40
N GLN A 151 19.93 -26.47 2.68
CA GLN A 151 20.99 -26.68 1.67
C GLN A 151 22.08 -25.61 1.65
N ASN A 152 21.94 -24.56 2.46
CA ASN A 152 22.80 -23.40 2.34
C ASN A 152 23.39 -23.01 3.70
N THR A 153 24.64 -22.56 3.66
CA THR A 153 25.21 -21.75 4.72
C THR A 153 24.68 -20.32 4.58
N ILE A 154 24.21 -19.76 5.69
CA ILE A 154 23.50 -18.47 5.70
C ILE A 154 24.12 -17.58 6.77
N VAL A 155 24.49 -16.36 6.39
CA VAL A 155 24.84 -15.30 7.32
C VAL A 155 23.64 -14.36 7.42
N TYR A 156 23.03 -14.31 8.61
CA TYR A 156 21.89 -13.43 8.90
C TYR A 156 22.34 -12.25 9.74
N ASP A 157 22.02 -11.06 9.24
CA ASP A 157 22.58 -9.82 9.75
C ASP A 157 21.50 -8.80 10.07
N ASN A 158 21.14 -8.68 11.35
CA ASN A 158 20.04 -7.85 11.80
C ASN A 158 20.54 -6.53 12.41
N ALA A 159 19.93 -5.41 12.03
CA ALA A 159 20.23 -4.09 12.61
C ALA A 159 20.03 -4.00 14.13
N ASN A 160 19.18 -4.85 14.71
CA ASN A 160 18.89 -4.87 16.14
C ASN A 160 19.75 -5.88 16.92
N GLU A 161 20.67 -6.57 16.27
CA GLU A 161 21.59 -7.51 16.92
C GLU A 161 23.01 -6.95 16.85
N ALA A 162 23.74 -7.03 17.96
CA ALA A 162 25.14 -6.62 18.01
C ALA A 162 26.07 -7.58 17.24
N LYS A 163 25.65 -8.84 17.11
CA LYS A 163 26.41 -9.92 16.46
C LYS A 163 25.62 -10.50 15.30
N LEU A 164 26.35 -10.92 14.27
CA LEU A 164 25.78 -11.66 13.16
C LEU A 164 25.46 -13.09 13.57
N ILE A 165 24.50 -13.70 12.90
CA ILE A 165 24.18 -15.11 13.08
C ILE A 165 24.67 -15.88 11.86
N VAL A 166 25.51 -16.87 12.06
CA VAL A 166 25.94 -17.81 11.03
C VAL A 166 25.19 -19.12 11.24
N PHE A 167 24.44 -19.52 10.22
CA PHE A 167 23.79 -20.82 10.12
C PHE A 167 24.60 -21.69 9.18
N ASP A 168 25.25 -22.72 9.70
CA ASP A 168 26.13 -23.59 8.94
C ASP A 168 25.92 -25.06 9.36
N GLY A 169 25.52 -25.89 8.40
CA GLY A 169 25.10 -27.26 8.67
C GLY A 169 24.03 -27.32 9.77
N GLU A 170 24.32 -28.04 10.86
CA GLU A 170 23.41 -28.19 12.02
C GLU A 170 23.55 -27.09 13.09
N ASN A 171 24.48 -26.15 12.90
CA ASN A 171 24.82 -25.19 13.94
C ASN A 171 24.37 -23.78 13.57
N ALA A 172 23.97 -23.03 14.60
CA ALA A 172 23.65 -21.61 14.52
C ALA A 172 24.44 -20.86 15.58
N THR A 173 25.39 -20.05 15.14
CA THR A 173 26.35 -19.39 16.04
C THR A 173 26.30 -17.87 15.86
N LYS A 174 26.56 -17.13 16.94
CA LYS A 174 26.76 -15.68 16.86
C LYS A 174 28.25 -15.39 16.65
N SER A 175 28.60 -14.72 15.57
CA SER A 175 29.99 -14.38 15.24
C SER A 175 30.15 -12.89 14.97
N ASP A 176 31.33 -12.37 15.31
CA ASP A 176 31.79 -11.03 14.92
C ASP A 176 32.68 -11.10 13.66
N ASP A 177 33.22 -12.30 13.36
CA ASP A 177 34.01 -12.57 12.16
C ASP A 177 33.22 -13.46 11.18
N ILE A 178 32.83 -12.86 10.07
CA ILE A 178 31.99 -13.45 9.01
C ILE A 178 32.64 -13.36 7.64
N GLU A 179 33.77 -12.66 7.55
CA GLU A 179 34.49 -12.39 6.31
C GLU A 179 34.84 -13.68 5.55
N PRO A 180 35.24 -14.79 6.21
CA PRO A 180 35.48 -16.05 5.51
C PRO A 180 34.25 -16.59 4.77
N TYR A 181 33.06 -16.49 5.38
CA TYR A 181 31.81 -16.96 4.79
C TYR A 181 31.37 -16.08 3.62
N LEU A 182 31.56 -14.76 3.73
CA LEU A 182 31.06 -13.80 2.75
C LEU A 182 31.88 -13.75 1.45
N ARG A 183 33.06 -14.39 1.43
CA ARG A 183 33.88 -14.59 0.22
C ARG A 183 33.36 -15.71 -0.68
N ASP A 184 32.60 -16.65 -0.14
CA ASP A 184 32.05 -17.77 -0.89
C ASP A 184 30.77 -17.35 -1.65
N PRO A 185 30.72 -17.42 -2.99
CA PRO A 185 29.53 -17.07 -3.78
C PRO A 185 28.35 -18.03 -3.57
N ASN A 186 28.52 -19.16 -2.87
CA ASN A 186 27.44 -20.09 -2.53
C ASN A 186 26.74 -19.75 -1.21
N VAL A 187 27.34 -18.89 -0.38
CA VAL A 187 26.75 -18.46 0.89
C VAL A 187 25.65 -17.44 0.63
N TRP A 188 24.56 -17.53 1.40
CA TRP A 188 23.50 -16.51 1.40
C TRP A 188 23.72 -15.51 2.53
N TYR A 189 23.77 -14.23 2.18
CA TYR A 189 23.89 -13.13 3.13
C TYR A 189 22.56 -12.36 3.21
N ILE A 190 21.81 -12.55 4.29
CA ILE A 190 20.53 -11.88 4.52
C ILE A 190 20.76 -10.70 5.46
N VAL A 191 20.54 -9.48 4.98
CA VAL A 191 20.74 -8.25 5.75
C VAL A 191 19.39 -7.61 6.03
N ASP A 192 19.04 -7.47 7.31
CA ASP A 192 17.74 -6.97 7.76
C ASP A 192 17.88 -5.66 8.52
N GLY A 193 17.46 -4.58 7.87
CA GLY A 193 17.31 -3.25 8.45
C GLY A 193 18.59 -2.41 8.52
N LYS A 194 19.68 -2.81 7.85
CA LYS A 194 20.94 -2.04 7.78
C LYS A 194 21.63 -2.15 6.42
N GLU A 195 22.71 -1.38 6.24
CA GLU A 195 23.48 -1.40 5.01
C GLU A 195 24.29 -2.70 4.87
N PRO A 196 24.26 -3.36 3.70
CA PRO A 196 25.03 -4.57 3.46
C PRO A 196 26.49 -4.24 3.15
N SER A 197 27.40 -5.09 3.59
CA SER A 197 28.79 -5.08 3.09
C SER A 197 28.84 -5.47 1.61
N ASP A 198 29.81 -4.93 0.86
CA ASP A 198 30.06 -5.37 -0.51
C ASP A 198 30.86 -6.68 -0.50
N VAL A 199 30.20 -7.77 -0.88
CA VAL A 199 30.67 -9.14 -0.71
C VAL A 199 30.37 -9.98 -1.95
N ASN A 200 31.03 -11.15 -2.04
CA ASN A 200 30.82 -12.11 -3.13
C ASN A 200 29.62 -13.03 -2.89
N ALA A 201 29.22 -13.22 -1.64
CA ALA A 201 28.04 -13.99 -1.27
C ALA A 201 26.75 -13.46 -1.93
N LYS A 202 25.75 -14.34 -2.04
CA LYS A 202 24.42 -13.98 -2.56
C LYS A 202 23.69 -13.14 -1.53
N THR A 203 23.45 -11.86 -1.83
CA THR A 203 22.94 -10.90 -0.86
C THR A 203 21.45 -10.63 -1.04
N ILE A 204 20.67 -10.84 0.03
CA ILE A 204 19.29 -10.39 0.16
C ILE A 204 19.26 -9.23 1.15
N LEU A 205 19.08 -8.01 0.65
CA LEU A 205 18.90 -6.83 1.49
C LEU A 205 17.40 -6.63 1.76
N ILE A 206 17.00 -6.80 3.02
CA ILE A 206 15.68 -6.48 3.54
C ILE A 206 15.78 -5.12 4.23
N CYS A 207 15.22 -4.09 3.61
CA CYS A 207 15.28 -2.75 4.20
C CYS A 207 13.96 -2.01 4.02
N SER A 208 13.66 -1.14 4.98
CA SER A 208 12.69 -0.08 4.71
C SER A 208 13.40 1.01 3.90
N PRO A 209 12.68 1.79 3.08
CA PRO A 209 13.22 3.03 2.51
C PRO A 209 13.87 3.87 3.63
N ASN A 210 15.00 4.51 3.35
CA ASN A 210 15.73 5.33 4.32
C ASN A 210 14.78 6.39 4.93
N LYS A 211 14.93 6.71 6.23
CA LYS A 211 14.10 7.72 6.93
C LYS A 211 14.14 9.11 6.27
N SER A 212 15.27 9.46 5.64
CA SER A 212 15.40 10.68 4.82
C SER A 212 14.61 10.63 3.51
N THR A 213 14.18 9.44 3.10
CA THR A 213 13.33 9.14 1.93
C THR A 213 11.93 8.66 2.33
N LEU A 214 11.64 8.62 3.64
CA LEU A 214 10.32 8.29 4.16
C LEU A 214 9.49 9.56 4.07
N ILE A 215 9.11 9.84 2.83
CA ILE A 215 7.95 10.62 2.48
C ILE A 215 6.87 10.25 3.49
N ASN A 216 6.32 11.27 4.17
CA ASN A 216 5.29 11.06 5.18
C ASN A 216 4.26 10.08 4.64
N ILE A 217 3.75 9.13 5.44
CA ILE A 217 2.81 8.11 4.92
C ILE A 217 1.65 8.75 4.14
N LEU A 218 1.20 9.94 4.58
CA LEU A 218 0.22 10.76 3.87
C LEU A 218 0.70 11.24 2.49
N GLU A 219 1.95 11.68 2.40
CA GLU A 219 2.58 12.14 1.17
C GLU A 219 2.88 10.98 0.21
N ALA A 220 3.22 9.79 0.73
CA ALA A 220 3.43 8.59 -0.08
C ALA A 220 2.10 8.07 -0.64
N VAL A 221 1.03 8.11 0.17
CA VAL A 221 -0.35 7.83 -0.27
C VAL A 221 -0.79 8.86 -1.32
N TYR A 222 -0.51 10.15 -1.09
CA TYR A 222 -0.80 11.21 -2.05
C TYR A 222 -0.09 10.99 -3.40
N LEU A 223 1.19 10.63 -3.38
CA LEU A 223 1.97 10.36 -4.59
C LEU A 223 1.60 9.05 -5.26
N PHE A 224 1.19 8.03 -4.50
CA PHE A 224 0.62 6.81 -5.04
C PHE A 224 -0.66 7.11 -5.83
N ILE A 225 -1.55 7.92 -5.25
CA ILE A 225 -2.78 8.37 -5.90
C ILE A 225 -2.45 9.16 -7.17
N ARG A 226 -1.40 10.00 -7.17
CA ARG A 226 -1.00 10.76 -8.35
C ARG A 226 -0.33 9.90 -9.43
N CYS A 227 0.66 9.09 -9.09
CA CYS A 227 1.57 8.46 -10.06
C CYS A 227 1.35 6.96 -10.26
N GLY A 228 0.34 6.34 -9.64
CA GLY A 228 -0.05 4.98 -9.99
C GLY A 228 0.84 3.87 -9.45
N GLY A 229 1.61 4.14 -8.40
CA GLY A 229 2.40 3.12 -7.73
C GLY A 229 3.77 2.80 -8.32
N ILE A 230 4.32 3.62 -9.24
CA ILE A 230 5.74 3.47 -9.63
C ILE A 230 6.60 3.69 -8.38
N SER A 231 7.18 2.61 -7.84
CA SER A 231 7.89 2.67 -6.55
C SER A 231 9.00 3.72 -6.54
N ARG A 232 9.67 3.95 -7.68
CA ARG A 232 10.68 5.00 -7.82
C ARG A 232 10.09 6.42 -7.67
N PHE A 233 8.92 6.72 -8.21
CA PHE A 233 8.28 8.04 -8.07
C PHE A 233 7.61 8.22 -6.71
N VAL A 234 6.97 7.15 -6.20
CA VAL A 234 6.25 7.18 -4.92
C VAL A 234 7.20 7.17 -3.73
N LEU A 235 8.40 6.58 -3.86
CA LEU A 235 9.31 6.38 -2.73
C LEU A 235 10.66 7.09 -2.87
N GLU A 236 11.19 7.32 -4.08
CA GLU A 236 12.56 7.85 -4.25
C GLU A 236 12.60 9.27 -4.85
N LYS A 237 11.64 9.64 -5.72
CA LYS A 237 11.65 10.91 -6.49
C LYS A 237 10.58 11.92 -6.10
N ALA A 238 9.88 11.69 -4.99
CA ALA A 238 8.86 12.58 -4.46
C ALA A 238 9.32 14.02 -4.28
N ASN A 239 10.49 14.20 -3.65
CA ASN A 239 11.07 15.50 -3.33
C ASN A 239 11.98 16.04 -4.44
N ASP A 240 12.11 15.32 -5.56
CA ASP A 240 12.94 15.73 -6.70
C ASP A 240 12.07 16.55 -7.65
N ILE A 241 12.12 17.88 -7.50
CA ILE A 241 11.37 18.86 -8.31
C ILE A 241 11.57 18.60 -9.81
N THR A 242 12.77 18.18 -10.22
CA THR A 242 13.08 17.86 -11.63
C THR A 242 12.22 16.71 -12.15
N HIS A 243 11.98 15.67 -11.34
CA HIS A 243 11.13 14.55 -11.75
C HIS A 243 9.64 14.82 -11.53
N GLN A 244 9.27 15.65 -10.56
CA GLN A 244 7.89 16.14 -10.46
C GLN A 244 7.52 16.98 -11.70
N ASN A 245 8.44 17.81 -12.18
CA ASN A 245 8.28 18.56 -13.42
C ASN A 245 8.14 17.63 -14.63
N ARG A 246 8.88 16.51 -14.69
CA ARG A 246 8.71 15.52 -15.77
C ARG A 246 7.32 14.90 -15.83
N LEU A 247 6.62 14.74 -14.70
CA LEU A 247 5.23 14.28 -14.69
C LEU A 247 4.31 15.34 -15.31
N GLU A 248 4.47 16.60 -14.88
CA GLU A 248 3.68 17.72 -15.41
C GLU A 248 4.03 18.04 -16.88
N GLU A 249 5.29 17.85 -17.30
CA GLU A 249 5.75 17.94 -18.68
C GLU A 249 5.20 16.79 -19.52
N ALA A 250 5.19 15.55 -19.00
CA ALA A 250 4.60 14.43 -19.70
C ALA A 250 3.10 14.68 -19.93
N ILE A 251 2.39 15.16 -18.89
CA ILE A 251 1.00 15.61 -18.96
C ILE A 251 0.86 16.72 -20.02
N SER A 252 1.70 17.76 -19.96
CA SER A 252 1.66 18.89 -20.90
C SER A 252 1.94 18.48 -22.36
N CYS A 253 2.76 17.45 -22.59
CA CYS A 253 3.15 16.97 -23.92
C CYS A 253 2.32 15.78 -24.45
N ILE A 254 1.20 15.42 -23.81
CA ILE A 254 0.33 14.31 -24.26
C ILE A 254 -0.08 14.48 -25.73
N LYS A 255 0.07 13.41 -26.51
CA LYS A 255 -0.45 13.29 -27.89
C LYS A 255 -1.79 12.55 -27.88
N GLU A 256 -2.67 12.88 -28.83
CA GLU A 256 -4.00 12.27 -29.03
C GLU A 256 -3.95 10.73 -29.08
N ILE A 257 -2.84 10.20 -29.61
CA ILE A 257 -2.58 8.77 -29.79
C ILE A 257 -2.66 7.96 -28.49
N ILE A 258 -2.55 8.57 -27.30
CA ILE A 258 -2.61 7.83 -26.03
C ILE A 258 -3.93 7.09 -25.82
N PHE A 259 -5.04 7.63 -26.35
CA PHE A 259 -6.36 7.00 -26.22
C PHE A 259 -6.50 5.76 -27.08
N ASP A 260 -5.74 5.66 -28.17
CA ASP A 260 -5.77 4.52 -29.09
C ASP A 260 -5.05 3.30 -28.51
N PHE A 261 -4.19 3.50 -27.50
CA PHE A 261 -3.41 2.43 -26.88
C PHE A 261 -4.00 1.90 -25.56
N ILE A 262 -4.90 2.64 -24.92
CA ILE A 262 -5.44 2.24 -23.61
C ILE A 262 -6.48 1.13 -23.80
N GLY A 263 -6.21 -0.02 -23.18
CA GLY A 263 -7.00 -1.24 -23.34
C GLY A 263 -6.49 -2.18 -24.43
N GLU A 264 -5.48 -1.78 -25.22
CA GLU A 264 -4.89 -2.59 -26.29
C GLU A 264 -3.74 -3.49 -25.82
N SER A 265 -3.42 -4.51 -26.65
CA SER A 265 -2.24 -5.36 -26.50
C SER A 265 -0.98 -4.65 -27.07
N VAL A 266 0.19 -4.95 -26.50
CA VAL A 266 1.47 -4.16 -26.41
C VAL A 266 2.15 -3.71 -27.72
N ILE A 267 1.48 -3.59 -28.85
CA ILE A 267 2.12 -3.24 -30.12
C ILE A 267 2.30 -1.72 -30.21
N GLY A 268 3.55 -1.22 -30.03
CA GLY A 268 3.93 0.18 -30.33
C GLY A 268 4.09 1.16 -29.15
N ILE A 269 4.39 0.69 -27.93
CA ILE A 269 4.36 1.50 -26.69
C ILE A 269 5.49 2.57 -26.60
N ASP A 270 6.49 2.56 -27.48
CA ASP A 270 7.63 3.48 -27.41
C ASP A 270 7.25 4.97 -27.55
N GLU A 271 6.04 5.26 -28.02
CA GLU A 271 5.50 6.62 -28.17
C GLU A 271 4.77 7.16 -26.92
N ILE A 272 4.51 6.33 -25.91
CA ILE A 272 3.74 6.71 -24.71
C ILE A 272 4.67 6.83 -23.51
N SER A 273 4.58 7.95 -22.81
CA SER A 273 5.28 8.12 -21.54
C SER A 273 4.81 7.09 -20.51
N HIS A 274 5.71 6.20 -20.10
CA HIS A 274 5.49 5.24 -19.00
C HIS A 274 5.17 5.93 -17.65
N THR A 275 5.33 7.24 -17.59
CA THR A 275 4.92 8.08 -16.46
C THR A 275 3.39 8.27 -16.39
N ILE A 276 2.67 8.09 -17.52
CA ILE A 276 1.21 8.32 -17.63
C ILE A 276 0.43 7.02 -17.79
N ALA A 277 1.02 6.04 -18.48
CA ALA A 277 0.40 4.74 -18.74
C ALA A 277 1.31 3.60 -18.26
N HIS A 278 0.72 2.61 -17.61
CA HIS A 278 1.38 1.43 -17.10
C HIS A 278 0.94 0.18 -17.84
N ILE A 279 1.88 -0.76 -17.91
CA ILE A 279 1.63 -2.11 -18.38
C ILE A 279 1.00 -2.90 -17.24
N TYR A 280 -0.19 -3.44 -17.49
CA TYR A 280 -0.95 -4.24 -16.55
C TYR A 280 -1.05 -5.68 -17.03
N LEU A 281 -0.69 -6.61 -16.15
CA LEU A 281 -0.72 -8.04 -16.39
C LEU A 281 -1.98 -8.64 -15.78
N ASP A 282 -2.64 -9.54 -16.50
CA ASP A 282 -3.81 -10.22 -15.97
C ASP A 282 -3.46 -11.12 -14.79
N GLN A 283 -4.34 -11.20 -13.79
CA GLN A 283 -4.15 -12.04 -12.61
C GLN A 283 -5.18 -13.19 -12.53
N GLY A 284 -6.15 -13.21 -13.45
CA GLY A 284 -7.31 -14.09 -13.40
C GLY A 284 -7.45 -15.06 -14.58
N GLY A 285 -6.52 -15.03 -15.55
CA GLY A 285 -6.51 -15.97 -16.67
C GLY A 285 -6.13 -17.40 -16.26
N LYS A 286 -6.30 -18.36 -17.19
CA LYS A 286 -5.84 -19.75 -17.02
C LYS A 286 -4.34 -19.84 -16.72
N GLU A 287 -3.57 -18.89 -17.25
CA GLU A 287 -2.17 -18.66 -16.92
C GLU A 287 -2.03 -17.18 -16.53
N PRO A 288 -1.83 -16.86 -15.24
CA PRO A 288 -1.63 -15.49 -14.79
C PRO A 288 -0.43 -14.84 -15.49
N TYR A 289 -0.51 -13.54 -15.69
CA TYR A 289 0.53 -12.70 -16.27
C TYR A 289 0.84 -12.95 -17.75
N THR A 290 -0.11 -13.52 -18.50
CA THR A 290 0.05 -13.81 -19.92
C THR A 290 -0.59 -12.76 -20.83
N GLN A 291 -1.68 -12.14 -20.37
CA GLN A 291 -2.31 -11.04 -21.08
C GLN A 291 -1.77 -9.72 -20.55
N VAL A 292 -1.32 -8.90 -21.50
CA VAL A 292 -0.74 -7.59 -21.23
C VAL A 292 -1.69 -6.52 -21.76
N THR A 293 -2.11 -5.61 -20.91
CA THR A 293 -2.99 -4.49 -21.25
C THR A 293 -2.37 -3.18 -20.79
N VAL A 294 -2.45 -2.13 -21.59
CA VAL A 294 -2.00 -0.80 -21.17
C VAL A 294 -3.15 -0.06 -20.49
N ARG A 295 -2.89 0.50 -19.31
CA ARG A 295 -3.86 1.28 -18.53
C ARG A 295 -3.25 2.60 -18.08
N PHE A 296 -4.08 3.58 -17.76
CA PHE A 296 -3.60 4.77 -17.05
C PHE A 296 -2.91 4.35 -15.75
N ALA A 297 -1.81 5.02 -15.44
CA ALA A 297 -1.04 4.77 -14.23
C ALA A 297 -1.90 4.94 -12.97
N SER A 298 -2.72 6.00 -12.92
CA SER A 298 -3.65 6.28 -11.82
C SER A 298 -4.95 6.92 -12.32
N ASP A 299 -5.99 6.87 -11.49
CA ASP A 299 -7.24 7.61 -11.75
C ASP A 299 -7.03 9.12 -11.76
N TYR A 300 -6.07 9.62 -10.96
CA TYR A 300 -5.67 11.03 -11.00
C TYR A 300 -5.12 11.41 -12.38
N LEU A 301 -4.22 10.59 -12.95
CA LEU A 301 -3.64 10.86 -14.27
C LEU A 301 -4.68 10.72 -15.36
N LYS A 302 -5.54 9.70 -15.27
CA LYS A 302 -6.71 9.58 -16.15
C LYS A 302 -7.52 10.87 -16.17
N GLN A 303 -7.88 11.41 -15.00
CA GLN A 303 -8.66 12.63 -14.91
C GLN A 303 -7.90 13.84 -15.47
N ARG A 304 -6.62 14.01 -15.11
CA ARG A 304 -5.80 15.15 -15.57
C ARG A 304 -5.57 15.12 -17.09
N VAL A 305 -5.37 13.94 -17.66
CA VAL A 305 -5.29 13.73 -19.12
C VAL A 305 -6.60 14.12 -19.78
N ILE A 306 -7.74 13.68 -19.23
CA ILE A 306 -9.07 14.03 -19.73
C ILE A 306 -9.30 15.55 -19.67
N ASP A 307 -9.06 16.17 -18.52
CA ASP A 307 -9.27 17.61 -18.29
C ASP A 307 -8.43 18.45 -19.26
N GLN A 308 -7.16 18.09 -19.45
CA GLN A 308 -6.27 18.81 -20.35
C GLN A 308 -6.63 18.59 -21.82
N TYR A 309 -7.08 17.38 -22.17
CA TYR A 309 -7.55 17.10 -23.52
C TYR A 309 -8.85 17.85 -23.84
N GLU A 310 -9.78 17.91 -22.88
CA GLU A 310 -10.99 18.72 -22.96
C GLU A 310 -10.63 20.21 -23.11
N ALA A 311 -9.66 20.71 -22.35
CA ALA A 311 -9.15 22.09 -22.48
C ALA A 311 -8.56 22.35 -23.87
N ARG A 312 -7.77 21.44 -24.44
CA ARG A 312 -7.23 21.58 -25.80
C ARG A 312 -8.29 21.51 -26.89
N ILE A 313 -9.29 20.63 -26.75
CA ILE A 313 -10.43 20.59 -27.67
C ILE A 313 -11.19 21.91 -27.57
N ARG A 314 -11.44 22.40 -26.36
CA ARG A 314 -12.09 23.69 -26.11
C ARG A 314 -11.28 24.84 -26.72
N GLU A 315 -9.96 24.87 -26.56
CA GLU A 315 -9.08 25.88 -27.18
C GLU A 315 -9.08 25.79 -28.70
N LYS A 316 -9.01 24.60 -29.30
CA LYS A 316 -9.11 24.39 -30.75
C LYS A 316 -10.47 24.88 -31.26
N LEU A 317 -11.57 24.56 -30.59
CA LEU A 317 -12.92 25.03 -30.92
C LEU A 317 -13.03 26.55 -30.77
N VAL A 318 -12.49 27.12 -29.70
CA VAL A 318 -12.46 28.57 -29.48
C VAL A 318 -11.60 29.26 -30.53
N ALA A 319 -10.46 28.69 -30.93
CA ALA A 319 -9.62 29.22 -32.00
C ALA A 319 -10.33 29.15 -33.37
N GLN A 320 -11.04 28.06 -33.66
CA GLN A 320 -11.88 27.95 -34.86
C GLN A 320 -13.04 28.96 -34.84
N ILE A 321 -13.69 29.14 -33.70
CA ILE A 321 -14.74 30.14 -33.49
C ILE A 321 -14.17 31.56 -33.61
N ARG A 322 -13.00 31.84 -33.03
CA ARG A 322 -12.31 33.15 -33.14
C ARG A 322 -11.85 33.43 -34.57
N ALA A 323 -11.36 32.43 -35.29
CA ALA A 323 -11.02 32.53 -36.71
C ALA A 323 -12.26 32.76 -37.59
N GLY A 324 -13.44 32.30 -37.16
CA GLY A 324 -14.71 32.55 -37.82
C GLY A 324 -15.49 33.81 -37.37
N ILE A 325 -15.26 34.33 -36.16
CA ILE A 325 -16.14 35.33 -35.50
C ILE A 325 -15.40 36.56 -34.92
N GLY A 326 -14.09 36.54 -34.70
CA GLY A 326 -13.32 37.66 -34.12
C GLY A 326 -13.24 37.64 -32.58
N SER A 327 -12.15 38.16 -32.01
CA SER A 327 -11.57 37.72 -30.73
C SER A 327 -12.13 38.29 -29.41
N SER A 328 -13.17 39.13 -29.37
CA SER A 328 -13.43 39.99 -28.20
C SER A 328 -14.40 39.48 -27.11
N LEU A 329 -14.83 38.20 -27.11
CA LEU A 329 -16.02 37.78 -26.33
C LEU A 329 -15.85 36.70 -25.24
N LEU A 330 -14.66 36.17 -24.90
CA LEU A 330 -14.60 34.88 -24.16
C LEU A 330 -13.69 34.74 -22.92
N ASP A 331 -13.01 35.77 -22.42
CA ASP A 331 -12.00 35.58 -21.35
C ASP A 331 -12.47 35.43 -19.86
N PRO A 332 -13.67 35.82 -19.39
CA PRO A 332 -13.93 35.83 -17.93
C PRO A 332 -14.33 34.49 -17.26
N TYR A 333 -14.46 33.38 -17.99
CA TYR A 333 -15.30 32.25 -17.56
C TYR A 333 -14.60 31.05 -16.88
N LEU A 334 -13.34 31.15 -16.44
CA LEU A 334 -12.52 29.94 -16.20
C LEU A 334 -12.26 29.48 -14.74
N ASN A 335 -12.98 29.90 -13.67
CA ASN A 335 -12.64 29.34 -12.35
C ASN A 335 -13.66 29.45 -11.18
N ARG A 336 -14.22 28.30 -10.73
CA ARG A 336 -14.07 27.68 -9.36
C ARG A 336 -15.35 27.04 -8.78
N ASN A 337 -15.15 25.91 -8.07
CA ASN A 337 -16.12 24.94 -7.51
C ASN A 337 -16.15 24.89 -5.95
N TYR A 338 -17.31 24.52 -5.36
CA TYR A 338 -17.49 23.87 -4.05
C TYR A 338 -18.77 22.98 -4.06
N LYS A 339 -18.78 21.76 -3.48
CA LYS A 339 -19.86 20.72 -3.67
C LYS A 339 -20.53 20.22 -2.37
N ASP A 340 -21.86 20.20 -2.37
CA ASP A 340 -22.77 19.34 -1.54
C ASP A 340 -23.17 18.12 -2.38
N SER A 341 -23.06 16.90 -1.82
CA SER A 341 -23.24 15.63 -2.54
C SER A 341 -24.65 15.38 -3.09
N ASN A 342 -25.70 15.98 -2.51
CA ASN A 342 -27.07 15.92 -3.05
C ASN A 342 -27.40 17.10 -3.99
N ALA A 343 -26.58 18.16 -3.96
CA ALA A 343 -26.62 19.25 -4.93
C ALA A 343 -25.91 18.88 -6.24
N VAL A 344 -25.14 17.78 -6.27
CA VAL A 344 -24.49 17.28 -7.50
C VAL A 344 -25.55 16.77 -8.46
N VAL A 345 -25.77 17.53 -9.53
CA VAL A 345 -26.59 17.12 -10.66
C VAL A 345 -25.76 16.18 -11.54
N ASN A 346 -25.81 14.87 -11.25
CA ASN A 346 -25.29 13.86 -12.18
C ASN A 346 -26.28 13.70 -13.33
N LEU A 347 -26.01 14.39 -14.43
CA LEU A 347 -26.73 14.20 -15.68
C LEU A 347 -26.16 12.96 -16.38
N SER A 348 -26.95 11.91 -16.51
CA SER A 348 -26.61 10.82 -17.43
C SER A 348 -26.55 11.37 -18.86
N LEU A 349 -25.55 10.97 -19.63
CA LEU A 349 -25.44 11.37 -21.03
C LEU A 349 -26.71 10.93 -21.78
N GLN A 350 -27.38 11.90 -22.39
CA GLN A 350 -28.57 11.68 -23.22
C GLN A 350 -28.26 12.19 -24.62
N ASN A 351 -28.29 11.31 -25.61
CA ASN A 351 -27.91 11.63 -26.99
C ASN A 351 -28.90 12.57 -27.69
N GLU A 352 -30.10 12.74 -27.13
CA GLU A 352 -31.18 13.55 -27.72
C GLU A 352 -31.81 14.48 -26.67
N ILE A 353 -32.18 15.70 -27.06
CA ILE A 353 -32.94 16.60 -26.19
C ILE A 353 -34.42 16.24 -26.30
N LEU A 354 -34.95 15.60 -25.26
CA LEU A 354 -36.37 15.29 -25.16
C LEU A 354 -37.17 16.56 -24.87
N LYS A 355 -38.33 16.70 -25.51
CA LYS A 355 -39.17 17.89 -25.37
C LYS A 355 -40.60 17.57 -24.99
N PHE A 356 -41.22 18.41 -24.16
CA PHE A 356 -42.62 18.29 -23.77
C PHE A 356 -43.40 19.58 -24.01
N ASN A 357 -44.72 19.51 -24.08
CA ASN A 357 -45.62 20.66 -24.05
C ASN A 357 -46.69 20.45 -22.96
N LYS A 358 -47.56 21.44 -22.72
CA LYS A 358 -48.60 21.37 -21.67
C LYS A 358 -49.51 20.13 -21.79
N ASN A 359 -49.76 19.65 -22.99
CA ASN A 359 -50.63 18.50 -23.26
C ASN A 359 -49.85 17.17 -23.30
N SER A 360 -48.52 17.21 -23.19
CA SER A 360 -47.65 16.04 -23.22
C SER A 360 -46.77 15.97 -21.97
N ILE A 361 -47.23 16.52 -20.84
CA ILE A 361 -46.52 16.42 -19.57
C ILE A 361 -46.45 14.95 -19.13
N ASP A 362 -47.50 14.17 -19.39
CA ASP A 362 -47.58 12.75 -19.04
C ASP A 362 -46.53 11.88 -19.73
N SER A 363 -45.97 12.33 -20.85
CA SER A 363 -44.88 11.62 -21.55
C SER A 363 -43.49 11.89 -20.97
N ILE A 364 -43.36 12.70 -19.90
CA ILE A 364 -42.09 12.91 -19.22
C ILE A 364 -41.75 11.64 -18.43
N GLU A 365 -40.64 11.02 -18.81
CA GLU A 365 -40.07 9.85 -18.16
C GLU A 365 -39.20 10.25 -16.95
N SER A 366 -39.16 9.39 -15.94
CA SER A 366 -38.32 9.61 -14.75
C SER A 366 -36.83 9.49 -15.10
N GLN A 367 -35.99 10.27 -14.42
CA GLN A 367 -34.52 10.33 -14.56
C GLN A 367 -33.98 10.75 -15.94
N LYS A 368 -34.84 11.20 -16.85
CA LYS A 368 -34.45 11.75 -18.16
C LYS A 368 -34.57 13.27 -18.18
N TYR A 369 -33.72 13.92 -18.98
CA TYR A 369 -33.71 15.39 -19.13
C TYR A 369 -34.70 15.83 -20.20
N TYR A 370 -35.61 16.74 -19.83
CA TYR A 370 -36.66 17.26 -20.70
C TYR A 370 -36.68 18.80 -20.72
N GLN A 371 -36.90 19.37 -21.91
CA GLN A 371 -37.13 20.80 -22.11
C GLN A 371 -38.56 21.09 -22.61
N PRO A 372 -39.21 22.18 -22.19
CA PRO A 372 -40.44 22.61 -22.82
C PRO A 372 -40.21 22.94 -24.31
N LYS A 373 -41.14 22.56 -25.19
CA LYS A 373 -41.13 22.95 -26.60
C LYS A 373 -41.28 24.46 -26.79
N LYS A 374 -42.00 25.13 -25.89
CA LYS A 374 -42.22 26.57 -25.91
C LYS A 374 -41.25 27.27 -24.96
N LYS A 375 -40.53 28.28 -25.45
CA LYS A 375 -39.56 29.07 -24.66
C LYS A 375 -40.15 29.85 -23.50
N ASN A 376 -41.48 30.06 -23.47
CA ASN A 376 -42.18 30.81 -22.42
C ASN A 376 -42.95 29.89 -21.45
N PHE A 377 -42.49 28.65 -21.26
CA PHE A 377 -43.08 27.79 -20.24
C PHE A 377 -42.87 28.43 -18.85
N PRO A 378 -43.89 28.52 -17.97
CA PRO A 378 -43.78 29.34 -16.77
C PRO A 378 -42.67 28.86 -15.83
N SER A 379 -41.63 29.69 -15.67
CA SER A 379 -40.49 29.54 -14.74
C SER A 379 -39.77 28.19 -14.74
N VAL A 380 -39.94 27.35 -15.75
CA VAL A 380 -39.23 26.07 -15.86
C VAL A 380 -38.67 25.96 -17.26
N ASP A 381 -37.36 25.95 -17.36
CA ASP A 381 -36.64 25.81 -18.61
C ASP A 381 -36.27 24.35 -18.89
N SER A 382 -36.15 23.53 -17.83
CA SER A 382 -36.04 22.07 -17.97
C SER A 382 -36.37 21.33 -16.68
N ILE A 383 -36.56 20.01 -16.80
CA ILE A 383 -36.92 19.10 -15.71
C ILE A 383 -36.17 17.77 -15.85
N ILE A 384 -35.83 17.19 -14.71
CA ILE A 384 -35.51 15.77 -14.55
C ILE A 384 -36.46 15.23 -13.49
N ALA A 385 -37.48 14.50 -13.94
CA ALA A 385 -38.43 13.87 -13.03
C ALA A 385 -37.72 12.80 -12.17
N SER A 386 -38.13 12.53 -10.95
CA SER A 386 -39.33 13.05 -10.29
C SER A 386 -39.08 14.20 -9.31
N ASN A 387 -37.92 14.85 -9.33
CA ASN A 387 -37.60 15.81 -8.25
C ASN A 387 -36.66 16.98 -8.60
N ARG A 388 -36.22 17.18 -9.85
CA ARG A 388 -35.34 18.29 -10.20
C ARG A 388 -35.93 19.19 -11.28
N VAL A 389 -35.90 20.49 -11.04
CA VAL A 389 -36.39 21.52 -11.95
C VAL A 389 -35.29 22.55 -12.15
N PHE A 390 -35.13 23.06 -13.36
CA PHE A 390 -34.09 24.03 -13.70
C PHE A 390 -34.71 25.28 -14.30
N GLN A 391 -34.20 26.42 -13.87
CA GLN A 391 -34.55 27.73 -14.38
C GLN A 391 -33.27 28.53 -14.66
N MET A 392 -33.04 28.87 -15.91
CA MET A 392 -31.89 29.65 -16.35
C MET A 392 -32.20 31.14 -16.15
N THR A 393 -31.28 31.89 -15.54
CA THR A 393 -31.46 33.34 -15.37
C THR A 393 -30.14 34.11 -15.35
N ILE A 394 -30.16 35.30 -15.94
CA ILE A 394 -29.12 36.32 -15.86
C ILE A 394 -29.52 37.51 -14.96
N SER A 395 -30.67 37.42 -14.29
CA SER A 395 -31.17 38.42 -13.35
C SER A 395 -30.91 38.00 -11.90
N LYS A 396 -30.48 38.93 -11.04
CA LYS A 396 -30.35 38.71 -9.58
C LYS A 396 -31.70 38.44 -8.90
N ASN A 397 -32.79 38.93 -9.48
CA ASN A 397 -34.15 38.74 -8.98
C ASN A 397 -35.01 38.13 -10.10
N HIS A 398 -35.43 36.89 -9.90
CA HIS A 398 -36.28 36.15 -10.80
C HIS A 398 -37.32 35.35 -10.00
N PRO A 399 -38.50 35.93 -9.73
CA PRO A 399 -39.57 35.23 -9.05
C PRO A 399 -39.95 33.91 -9.74
N ILE A 400 -40.32 32.91 -8.94
CA ILE A 400 -40.77 31.60 -9.39
C ILE A 400 -42.27 31.67 -9.69
N ASN A 401 -42.66 31.41 -10.93
CA ASN A 401 -44.05 31.31 -11.34
C ASN A 401 -44.63 29.96 -10.92
N LEU A 402 -45.54 30.00 -9.93
CA LEU A 402 -46.12 28.79 -9.33
C LEU A 402 -46.92 27.95 -10.33
N THR A 403 -47.43 28.57 -11.41
CA THR A 403 -48.23 27.89 -12.43
C THR A 403 -47.43 26.76 -13.10
N GLY A 404 -46.12 26.96 -13.33
CA GLY A 404 -45.26 25.94 -13.92
C GLY A 404 -45.08 24.71 -13.04
N LEU A 405 -44.83 24.94 -11.74
CA LEU A 405 -44.72 23.86 -10.76
C LEU A 405 -46.04 23.11 -10.53
N ASN A 406 -47.17 23.82 -10.57
CA ASN A 406 -48.48 23.19 -10.47
C ASN A 406 -48.76 22.27 -11.66
N LEU A 407 -48.40 22.68 -12.88
CA LEU A 407 -48.53 21.85 -14.09
C LEU A 407 -47.68 20.57 -14.01
N LEU A 408 -46.53 20.63 -13.32
CA LEU A 408 -45.59 19.51 -13.18
C LEU A 408 -45.79 18.70 -11.88
N CYS A 409 -46.78 19.06 -11.06
CA CYS A 409 -46.91 18.55 -9.68
C CYS A 409 -46.94 17.02 -9.63
N ASP A 410 -47.74 16.37 -10.48
CA ASP A 410 -47.88 14.91 -10.48
C ASP A 410 -46.59 14.21 -10.93
N LYS A 411 -45.84 14.80 -11.87
CA LYS A 411 -44.51 14.32 -12.26
C LYS A 411 -43.45 14.53 -11.19
N LEU A 412 -43.68 15.47 -10.28
CA LEU A 412 -42.85 15.71 -9.09
C LEU A 412 -43.34 14.92 -7.86
N GLY A 413 -44.13 13.86 -8.08
CA GLY A 413 -44.63 12.96 -7.05
C GLY A 413 -45.99 13.36 -6.46
N GLY A 414 -46.70 14.32 -7.04
CA GLY A 414 -48.02 14.78 -6.57
C GLY A 414 -47.97 15.50 -5.22
N LYS A 415 -49.11 16.00 -4.72
CA LYS A 415 -49.14 16.87 -3.51
C LYS A 415 -48.90 16.12 -2.19
N SER A 416 -49.22 14.84 -2.12
CA SER A 416 -49.28 14.05 -0.87
C SER A 416 -47.97 13.31 -0.53
N VAL A 417 -46.99 13.29 -1.43
CA VAL A 417 -45.71 12.57 -1.24
C VAL A 417 -44.72 13.43 -0.43
N LYS A 418 -43.91 12.80 0.42
CA LYS A 418 -42.93 13.47 1.32
C LYS A 418 -41.57 13.79 0.67
N GLY A 419 -41.39 13.55 -0.62
CA GLY A 419 -40.10 13.74 -1.31
C GLY A 419 -39.78 15.20 -1.60
N PHE A 420 -38.52 15.60 -1.44
CA PHE A 420 -38.05 16.96 -1.77
C PHE A 420 -38.04 17.21 -3.27
N ILE A 421 -38.22 18.48 -3.65
CA ILE A 421 -38.12 19.01 -5.00
C ILE A 421 -36.96 20.01 -4.99
N TYR A 422 -35.95 19.74 -5.80
CA TYR A 422 -34.76 20.55 -5.96
C TYR A 422 -34.96 21.51 -7.14
N TYR A 423 -35.03 22.79 -6.84
CA TYR A 423 -35.22 23.86 -7.82
C TYR A 423 -33.90 24.57 -8.06
N TYR A 424 -33.26 24.30 -9.19
CA TYR A 424 -31.96 24.84 -9.55
C TYR A 424 -32.12 26.11 -10.39
N PHE A 425 -31.63 27.22 -9.87
CA PHE A 425 -31.35 28.42 -10.65
C PHE A 425 -30.01 28.27 -11.34
N VAL A 426 -30.05 28.10 -12.64
CA VAL A 426 -28.87 27.99 -13.48
C VAL A 426 -28.42 29.41 -13.82
N VAL A 427 -27.35 29.86 -13.17
CA VAL A 427 -26.89 31.26 -13.23
C VAL A 427 -25.47 31.33 -13.76
N PRO A 428 -25.13 32.37 -14.54
CA PRO A 428 -23.75 32.67 -14.89
C PRO A 428 -22.88 32.81 -13.64
N ALA A 429 -21.60 32.45 -13.79
CA ALA A 429 -20.59 32.57 -12.75
C ALA A 429 -20.57 33.95 -12.05
N TYR A 430 -20.75 35.04 -12.80
CA TYR A 430 -20.74 36.41 -12.25
C TYR A 430 -21.94 36.74 -11.34
N LEU A 431 -23.02 35.95 -11.37
CA LEU A 431 -24.17 36.12 -10.48
C LEU A 431 -24.17 35.16 -9.31
N TYR A 432 -23.42 34.05 -9.40
CA TYR A 432 -23.56 32.91 -8.51
C TYR A 432 -23.36 33.27 -7.04
N ASP A 433 -22.27 33.95 -6.70
CA ASP A 433 -21.92 34.26 -5.31
C ASP A 433 -22.91 35.24 -4.64
N ASP A 434 -23.57 36.07 -5.44
CA ASP A 434 -24.55 37.06 -5.01
C ASP A 434 -26.00 36.56 -5.13
N PHE A 435 -26.23 35.37 -5.69
CA PHE A 435 -27.57 34.91 -6.02
C PHE A 435 -28.33 34.49 -4.76
N LYS A 436 -29.41 35.22 -4.46
CA LYS A 436 -30.21 34.98 -3.26
C LYS A 436 -31.41 34.08 -3.56
N MET A 437 -31.99 33.52 -2.50
CA MET A 437 -33.26 32.80 -2.59
C MET A 437 -34.34 33.68 -3.23
N GLN A 438 -35.04 33.12 -4.22
CA GLN A 438 -36.05 33.80 -5.00
C GLN A 438 -37.43 33.63 -4.37
N ARG A 439 -38.29 34.64 -4.53
CA ARG A 439 -39.67 34.59 -4.04
C ARG A 439 -40.58 33.89 -5.05
N PHE A 440 -41.68 33.31 -4.57
CA PHE A 440 -42.76 32.88 -5.44
C PHE A 440 -43.60 34.08 -5.88
N ASP A 441 -44.23 34.01 -7.06
CA ASP A 441 -45.03 35.09 -7.66
C ASP A 441 -46.43 35.27 -7.02
N VAL A 442 -46.70 34.57 -5.91
CA VAL A 442 -47.96 34.60 -5.18
C VAL A 442 -47.77 35.13 -3.76
N LYS A 443 -48.81 35.79 -3.20
CA LYS A 443 -48.78 36.30 -1.81
C LYS A 443 -48.78 35.17 -0.77
N ASN A 444 -49.50 34.07 -1.06
CA ASN A 444 -49.63 32.92 -0.18
C ASN A 444 -49.16 31.65 -0.90
N THR A 445 -48.01 31.12 -0.50
CA THR A 445 -47.43 29.90 -1.07
C THR A 445 -48.12 28.66 -0.48
N PRO A 446 -48.59 27.69 -1.30
CA PRO A 446 -49.20 26.46 -0.78
C PRO A 446 -48.26 25.67 0.14
N ASP A 447 -48.82 25.03 1.16
CA ASP A 447 -48.08 24.23 2.14
C ASP A 447 -47.09 23.22 1.54
N TRP A 448 -47.51 22.52 0.49
CA TRP A 448 -46.68 21.49 -0.14
C TRP A 448 -45.44 22.08 -0.82
N ILE A 449 -45.50 23.34 -1.29
CA ILE A 449 -44.35 24.05 -1.87
C ILE A 449 -43.39 24.44 -0.75
N ASN A 450 -43.90 25.08 0.31
CA ASN A 450 -43.08 25.50 1.45
C ASN A 450 -42.36 24.33 2.12
N LYS A 451 -42.98 23.16 2.17
CA LYS A 451 -42.43 21.96 2.82
C LYS A 451 -41.47 21.15 1.94
N ARG A 452 -41.51 21.32 0.62
CA ARG A 452 -40.84 20.39 -0.31
C ARG A 452 -39.90 21.04 -1.30
N VAL A 453 -40.05 22.32 -1.64
CA VAL A 453 -39.23 22.97 -2.67
C VAL A 453 -38.02 23.64 -2.02
N PHE A 454 -36.83 23.16 -2.39
CA PHE A 454 -35.54 23.71 -1.98
C PHE A 454 -34.85 24.37 -3.17
N GLN A 455 -34.40 25.60 -2.99
CA GLN A 455 -33.74 26.36 -4.06
C GLN A 455 -32.22 26.21 -3.97
N TYR A 456 -31.60 25.98 -5.11
CA TYR A 456 -30.16 25.89 -5.27
C TYR A 456 -29.73 26.80 -6.41
N ALA A 457 -28.55 27.40 -6.33
CA ALA A 457 -27.90 27.98 -7.48
C ALA A 457 -26.98 26.93 -8.11
N LEU A 458 -27.02 26.80 -9.44
CA LEU A 458 -26.09 26.01 -10.23
C LEU A 458 -25.24 26.99 -11.03
N LYS A 459 -23.95 27.05 -10.71
CA LYS A 459 -22.98 27.87 -11.42
C LYS A 459 -22.77 27.30 -12.82
N ILE A 460 -22.98 28.12 -13.85
CA ILE A 460 -22.51 27.83 -15.20
C ILE A 460 -21.42 28.83 -15.58
N GLU A 461 -20.28 28.29 -15.98
CA GLU A 461 -19.21 28.98 -16.70
C GLU A 461 -19.63 28.99 -18.19
N LEU A 462 -20.20 30.12 -18.64
CA LEU A 462 -20.73 30.29 -20.00
C LEU A 462 -19.64 30.51 -21.06
#